data_AF-A0A4V1UJB1-F1
#
_entry.id   AF-A0A4V1UJB1-F1
#
_cell.length_a   1.000
_cell.length_b   1.000
_cell.length_c   1.000
_cell.angle_alpha   90.00
_cell.angle_beta   90.00
_cell.angle_gamma   90.00
#
_symmetry.space_group_name_H-M   'P 1'
#
loop_
_entity.id
_entity.type
_entity.pdbx_description
1 polymer ?
#
loop_
_entity_poly.entity_id
_entity_poly.type
_entity_poly.pdbx_seq_one_letter_code
_entity_poly.pdbx_strand_id
1 'polypeptide(L)'
;NWLSVANYASTTTPSPSTSFCGQTATWCVAGPGHNVISSVPTYVMDNRGLQALYPRASYPGLYSAATVTALQNAAVNQFLGVLNNYLGAKQAGGAGFDEDAARREVARQAVAITLVSGSRLNTPDGMTSVLAGLLTSTGNIAILTPAFSSAVLEYANTELQRVLAQYVTYTGAGYEAYTGTSMAAPNISGFAALLMENFPEYNTALISDILVSSSLDLDTPGVDLRSGWGAPQMNVALNGPTALRDTRDVTVSVGTVDVWSNNIGDARDRYSAEVRANFGNDIGGLVKKGGGELILRGANDYSGVTRVEGGLLTVNGSLLRSNATVGQVGMIGGTGRLLNLTAESGGVVAPGDAANPFGTLTIAGDVNFKPGSFLWVRSSVNGAAYSWLAVGGATRIEGGQVILKADNGEWNLRSQMNIIQSTGPVTGTFSGAQSDLAFLAPVLTYSANGVVLTVRRNDVT
;
A
#
# COMPACT_ATOMS: atom_id res chain seq x y z
N ASN A 1 -4.86 -6.86 8.43
CA ASN A 1 -5.06 -8.06 7.58
C ASN A 1 -3.76 -8.84 7.53
N TRP A 2 -3.86 -10.16 7.63
CA TRP A 2 -2.72 -11.08 7.57
C TRP A 2 -2.55 -11.54 6.11
N LEU A 3 -1.31 -11.75 5.66
CA LEU A 3 -1.02 -12.34 4.36
C LEU A 3 -0.89 -13.85 4.52
N SER A 4 -1.75 -14.62 3.86
CA SER A 4 -1.66 -16.08 3.81
C SER A 4 -0.68 -16.52 2.72
N VAL A 5 -0.04 -17.67 2.91
CA VAL A 5 0.89 -18.23 1.93
C VAL A 5 0.55 -19.69 1.64
N ALA A 6 0.28 -19.99 0.37
CA ALA A 6 0.09 -21.34 -0.12
C ALA A 6 1.44 -21.95 -0.56
N ASN A 7 1.62 -23.26 -0.33
CA ASN A 7 2.89 -23.94 -0.62
C ASN A 7 2.91 -24.52 -2.03
N TYR A 8 3.80 -24.00 -2.86
CA TYR A 8 4.01 -24.46 -4.22
C TYR A 8 5.46 -24.93 -4.38
N ALA A 9 5.70 -25.79 -5.37
CA ALA A 9 7.04 -26.09 -5.82
C ALA A 9 7.62 -24.90 -6.62
N SER A 10 8.94 -24.86 -6.79
CA SER A 10 9.60 -23.87 -7.65
C SER A 10 9.14 -23.94 -9.11
N THR A 11 8.60 -25.09 -9.54
CA THR A 11 7.95 -25.30 -10.84
C THR A 11 6.51 -24.78 -10.89
N THR A 12 6.07 -23.98 -9.92
CA THR A 12 4.74 -23.37 -9.83
C THR A 12 3.58 -24.36 -9.74
N THR A 13 3.85 -25.60 -9.36
CA THR A 13 2.82 -26.64 -9.11
C THR A 13 2.51 -26.74 -7.62
N PRO A 14 1.25 -27.01 -7.22
CA PRO A 14 0.91 -27.18 -5.81
C PRO A 14 1.69 -28.33 -5.17
N SER A 15 2.27 -28.11 -3.98
CA SER A 15 2.90 -29.18 -3.20
C SER A 15 1.85 -30.09 -2.56
N PRO A 16 2.06 -31.41 -2.38
CA PRO A 16 1.11 -32.29 -1.70
C PRO A 16 0.74 -31.85 -0.27
N SER A 17 1.61 -31.08 0.39
CA SER A 17 1.41 -30.52 1.74
C SER A 17 0.75 -29.14 1.75
N THR A 18 0.29 -28.65 0.60
CA THR A 18 -0.19 -27.28 0.48
C THR A 18 -1.46 -27.02 1.27
N SER A 19 -1.47 -25.88 1.98
CA SER A 19 -2.70 -25.28 2.49
C SER A 19 -3.12 -24.20 1.49
N PHE A 20 -4.22 -24.43 0.80
CA PHE A 20 -4.77 -23.50 -0.18
C PHE A 20 -5.29 -22.22 0.48
N CYS A 21 -5.32 -21.14 -0.31
CA CYS A 21 -5.67 -19.79 0.16
C CYS A 21 -7.09 -19.66 0.75
N GLY A 22 -8.04 -20.46 0.25
CA GLY A 22 -9.42 -20.49 0.69
C GLY A 22 -10.04 -19.09 0.75
N GLN A 23 -10.75 -18.80 1.84
CA GLN A 23 -11.44 -17.52 2.07
C GLN A 23 -10.48 -16.31 2.18
N THR A 24 -9.18 -16.54 2.29
CA THR A 24 -8.16 -15.47 2.33
C THR A 24 -7.58 -15.15 0.96
N ALA A 25 -8.18 -15.63 -0.14
CA ALA A 25 -7.70 -15.46 -1.52
C ALA A 25 -7.24 -14.04 -1.87
N THR A 26 -7.99 -13.00 -1.47
CA THR A 26 -7.63 -11.60 -1.76
C THR A 26 -6.41 -11.09 -0.99
N TRP A 27 -5.98 -11.81 0.06
CA TRP A 27 -4.79 -11.59 0.90
C TRP A 27 -3.89 -12.83 0.92
N CYS A 28 -3.81 -13.58 -0.19
CA CYS A 28 -3.01 -14.78 -0.26
C CYS A 28 -2.14 -14.81 -1.52
N VAL A 29 -0.93 -15.35 -1.36
CA VAL A 29 0.01 -15.61 -2.46
C VAL A 29 0.56 -17.02 -2.35
N ALA A 30 1.11 -17.52 -3.45
CA ALA A 30 1.80 -18.80 -3.54
C ALA A 30 3.32 -18.58 -3.48
N GLY A 31 4.02 -19.38 -2.67
CA GLY A 31 5.48 -19.30 -2.53
C GLY A 31 6.15 -20.67 -2.60
N PRO A 32 7.44 -20.72 -2.97
CA PRO A 32 8.20 -21.96 -3.00
C PRO A 32 8.45 -22.47 -1.58
N GLY A 33 7.88 -23.62 -1.24
CA GLY A 33 8.05 -24.26 0.07
C GLY A 33 8.25 -25.77 -0.01
N HIS A 34 8.54 -26.33 -1.19
CA HIS A 34 8.82 -27.75 -1.38
C HIS A 34 10.33 -28.01 -1.51
N ASN A 35 10.85 -28.94 -0.71
CA ASN A 35 12.26 -29.32 -0.63
C ASN A 35 13.21 -28.11 -0.46
N VAL A 36 12.80 -27.14 0.37
CA VAL A 36 13.64 -25.99 0.71
C VAL A 36 14.66 -26.43 1.74
N ILE A 37 15.95 -26.28 1.41
CA ILE A 37 17.03 -26.53 2.35
C ILE A 37 16.98 -25.44 3.42
N SER A 38 16.68 -25.83 4.65
CA SER A 38 16.60 -24.95 5.81
C SER A 38 17.50 -25.48 6.92
N SER A 39 17.88 -24.59 7.83
CA SER A 39 18.59 -25.02 9.03
C SER A 39 17.74 -26.02 9.83
N VAL A 40 18.37 -27.12 10.25
CA VAL A 40 17.73 -28.17 11.06
C VAL A 40 18.22 -28.01 12.48
N PRO A 41 17.37 -27.48 13.36
CA PRO A 41 17.56 -27.72 14.76
C PRO A 41 17.15 -29.18 15.03
N THR A 42 18.08 -30.14 15.00
CA THR A 42 17.90 -31.29 15.91
C THR A 42 18.04 -30.72 17.30
N TYR A 43 17.21 -31.11 18.25
CA TYR A 43 17.26 -30.54 19.59
C TYR A 43 16.97 -31.59 20.65
N VAL A 44 17.47 -31.31 21.85
CA VAL A 44 17.03 -31.93 23.09
C VAL A 44 16.33 -30.86 23.90
N MET A 45 15.10 -31.15 24.33
CA MET A 45 14.29 -30.25 25.16
C MET A 45 14.15 -30.80 26.57
N ASP A 46 14.51 -30.01 27.58
CA ASP A 46 14.26 -30.33 28.98
C ASP A 46 12.83 -29.95 29.37
N ASN A 47 11.88 -30.78 28.93
CA ASN A 47 10.46 -30.63 29.28
C ASN A 47 10.20 -30.72 30.78
N ARG A 48 11.02 -31.48 31.53
CA ARG A 48 10.86 -31.60 32.98
C ARG A 48 11.24 -30.30 33.68
N GLY A 49 12.36 -29.69 33.26
CA GLY A 49 12.76 -28.37 33.72
C GLY A 49 11.73 -27.29 33.38
N LEU A 50 11.22 -27.27 32.14
CA LEU A 50 10.16 -26.32 31.73
C LEU A 50 8.89 -26.48 32.55
N GLN A 51 8.44 -27.71 32.79
CA GLN A 51 7.24 -27.96 33.60
C GLN A 51 7.46 -27.69 35.09
N ALA A 52 8.70 -27.75 35.59
CA ALA A 52 9.02 -27.36 36.96
C ALA A 52 8.95 -25.84 37.15
N LEU A 53 9.26 -25.05 36.11
CA LEU A 53 9.14 -23.60 36.12
C LEU A 53 7.68 -23.12 36.22
N TYR A 54 6.74 -23.93 35.74
CA TYR A 54 5.31 -23.61 35.69
C TYR A 54 4.48 -24.67 36.43
N PRO A 55 4.30 -24.54 37.76
CA PRO A 55 3.68 -25.59 38.58
C PRO A 55 2.25 -25.95 38.14
N ARG A 56 1.91 -27.24 38.26
CA ARG A 56 0.58 -27.78 37.88
C ARG A 56 -0.60 -27.05 38.52
N ALA A 57 -0.42 -26.62 39.77
CA ALA A 57 -1.46 -25.90 40.52
C ALA A 57 -1.85 -24.57 39.87
N SER A 58 -0.93 -23.93 39.14
CA SER A 58 -1.16 -22.64 38.47
C SER A 58 -1.76 -22.78 37.07
N TYR A 59 -1.69 -23.97 36.47
CA TYR A 59 -2.16 -24.24 35.10
C TYR A 59 -3.00 -25.53 35.01
N PRO A 60 -3.98 -25.76 35.90
CA PRO A 60 -4.64 -27.05 36.05
C PRO A 60 -5.31 -27.53 34.76
N GLY A 61 -5.96 -26.62 34.02
CA GLY A 61 -6.63 -26.94 32.75
C GLY A 61 -5.66 -27.39 31.64
N LEU A 62 -4.46 -26.79 31.57
CA LEU A 62 -3.44 -27.18 30.60
C LEU A 62 -2.86 -28.55 30.93
N TYR A 63 -2.66 -28.85 32.21
CA TYR A 63 -2.11 -30.15 32.64
C TYR A 63 -3.15 -31.28 32.64
N SER A 64 -4.44 -30.98 32.78
CA SER A 64 -5.51 -31.99 32.74
C SER A 64 -6.00 -32.33 31.33
N ALA A 65 -5.66 -31.52 30.31
CA ALA A 65 -6.11 -31.75 28.94
C ALA A 65 -5.62 -33.10 28.38
N ALA A 66 -6.54 -33.93 27.91
CA ALA A 66 -6.22 -35.27 27.37
C ALA A 66 -6.06 -35.29 25.84
N THR A 67 -6.50 -34.25 25.14
CA THR A 67 -6.44 -34.14 23.67
C THR A 67 -5.84 -32.81 23.25
N VAL A 68 -5.34 -32.73 22.01
CA VAL A 68 -4.80 -31.48 21.43
C VAL A 68 -5.86 -30.37 21.44
N THR A 69 -7.09 -30.69 21.04
CA THR A 69 -8.22 -29.74 21.09
C THR A 69 -8.53 -29.28 22.50
N ALA A 70 -8.54 -30.18 23.49
CA ALA A 70 -8.76 -29.80 24.89
C ALA A 70 -7.64 -28.89 25.41
N LEU A 71 -6.39 -29.15 24.99
CA LEU A 71 -5.24 -28.33 25.36
C LEU A 71 -5.32 -26.93 24.73
N GLN A 72 -5.66 -26.84 23.44
CA GLN A 72 -5.88 -25.57 22.75
C GLN A 72 -6.99 -24.74 23.40
N ASN A 73 -8.14 -25.37 23.69
CA ASN A 73 -9.25 -24.70 24.38
C ASN A 73 -8.85 -24.23 25.78
N ALA A 74 -8.12 -25.05 26.54
CA ALA A 74 -7.62 -24.66 27.86
C ALA A 74 -6.65 -23.48 27.80
N ALA A 75 -5.75 -23.45 26.80
CA ALA A 75 -4.81 -22.35 26.58
C ALA A 75 -5.54 -21.03 26.26
N VAL A 76 -6.48 -21.07 25.31
CA VAL A 76 -7.28 -19.89 24.93
C VAL A 76 -8.08 -19.37 26.13
N ASN A 77 -8.76 -20.25 26.86
CA ASN A 77 -9.56 -19.86 28.01
C ASN A 77 -8.71 -19.27 29.15
N GLN A 78 -7.52 -19.82 29.39
CA GLN A 78 -6.62 -19.28 30.41
C GLN A 78 -6.10 -17.89 30.02
N PHE A 79 -5.76 -17.68 28.75
CA PHE A 79 -5.31 -16.37 28.28
C PHE A 79 -6.43 -15.32 28.27
N LEU A 80 -7.67 -15.72 27.98
CA LEU A 80 -8.82 -14.84 28.13
C LEU A 80 -8.96 -14.34 29.58
N GLY A 81 -8.69 -15.19 30.57
CA GLY A 81 -8.63 -14.80 31.97
C GLY A 81 -7.55 -13.75 32.25
N VAL A 82 -6.37 -13.88 31.65
CA VAL A 82 -5.28 -12.89 31.74
C VAL A 82 -5.71 -11.54 31.17
N LEU A 83 -6.36 -11.53 30.01
CA LEU A 83 -6.84 -10.31 29.37
C LEU A 83 -7.95 -9.64 30.19
N ASN A 84 -8.88 -10.41 30.74
CA ASN A 84 -9.93 -9.89 31.63
C ASN A 84 -9.34 -9.26 32.90
N ASN A 85 -8.32 -9.87 33.49
CA ASN A 85 -7.63 -9.30 34.66
C ASN A 85 -6.93 -7.99 34.32
N TYR A 86 -6.26 -7.92 33.16
CA TYR A 86 -5.65 -6.70 32.66
C TYR A 86 -6.68 -5.57 32.49
N LEU A 87 -7.81 -5.86 31.84
CA LEU A 87 -8.88 -4.87 31.66
C LEU A 87 -9.46 -4.40 32.99
N GLY A 88 -9.71 -5.33 33.92
CA GLY A 88 -10.18 -4.99 35.26
C GLY A 88 -9.19 -4.10 36.01
N ALA A 89 -7.89 -4.41 35.94
CA ALA A 89 -6.84 -3.59 36.54
C ALA A 89 -6.75 -2.20 35.91
N LYS A 90 -6.89 -2.10 34.59
CA LYS A 90 -6.91 -0.83 33.86
C LYS A 90 -8.10 0.03 34.23
N GLN A 91 -9.28 -0.56 34.34
CA GLN A 91 -10.49 0.12 34.78
C GLN A 91 -10.36 0.61 36.24
N ALA A 92 -9.76 -0.20 37.13
CA ALA A 92 -9.57 0.15 38.53
C ALA A 92 -8.45 1.19 38.77
N GLY A 93 -7.39 1.17 37.95
CA GLY A 93 -6.19 2.00 38.15
C GLY A 93 -6.32 3.45 37.67
N GLY A 94 -7.26 3.75 36.77
CA GLY A 94 -7.50 5.12 36.28
C GLY A 94 -6.22 5.79 35.74
N ALA A 95 -5.98 7.04 36.15
CA ALA A 95 -4.81 7.81 35.68
C ALA A 95 -3.45 7.32 36.20
N GLY A 96 -3.43 6.46 37.23
CA GLY A 96 -2.22 5.88 37.82
C GLY A 96 -1.86 4.49 37.29
N PHE A 97 -2.57 4.00 36.28
CA PHE A 97 -2.34 2.67 35.72
C PHE A 97 -1.01 2.60 34.95
N ASP A 98 -0.10 1.74 35.42
CA ASP A 98 1.15 1.44 34.72
C ASP A 98 0.88 0.47 33.56
N GLU A 99 0.59 1.07 32.41
CA GLU A 99 0.29 0.36 31.17
C GLU A 99 1.47 -0.52 30.69
N ASP A 100 2.72 -0.09 30.91
CA ASP A 100 3.91 -0.83 30.46
C ASP A 100 4.13 -2.09 31.31
N ALA A 101 4.07 -1.94 32.64
CA ALA A 101 4.17 -3.07 33.57
C ALA A 101 3.06 -4.09 33.34
N ALA A 102 1.83 -3.62 33.09
CA ALA A 102 0.71 -4.49 32.80
C ALA A 102 0.88 -5.27 31.49
N ARG A 103 1.43 -4.63 30.43
CA ARG A 103 1.76 -5.31 29.16
C ARG A 103 2.84 -6.38 29.35
N ARG A 104 3.88 -6.10 30.14
CA ARG A 104 4.92 -7.09 30.47
C ARG A 104 4.35 -8.30 31.21
N GLU A 105 3.43 -8.07 32.13
CA GLU A 105 2.76 -9.14 32.87
C GLU A 105 1.87 -10.01 31.94
N VAL A 106 1.10 -9.38 31.06
CA VAL A 106 0.31 -10.10 30.05
C VAL A 106 1.21 -10.94 29.14
N ALA A 107 2.34 -10.37 28.69
CA ALA A 107 3.32 -11.08 27.88
C ALA A 107 3.93 -12.28 28.62
N ARG A 108 4.32 -12.11 29.89
CA ARG A 108 4.87 -13.18 30.73
C ARG A 108 3.89 -14.34 30.91
N GLN A 109 2.61 -14.04 31.12
CA GLN A 109 1.56 -15.05 31.24
C GLN A 109 1.28 -15.75 29.91
N ALA A 110 1.29 -15.01 28.78
CA ALA A 110 1.18 -15.59 27.45
C ALA A 110 2.31 -16.59 27.19
N VAL A 111 3.56 -16.22 27.50
CA VAL A 111 4.73 -17.10 27.36
C VAL A 111 4.61 -18.34 28.25
N ALA A 112 4.14 -18.19 29.50
CA ALA A 112 3.95 -19.33 30.39
C ALA A 112 2.90 -20.34 29.87
N ILE A 113 1.72 -19.85 29.44
CA ILE A 113 0.67 -20.69 28.84
C ILE A 113 1.22 -21.41 27.60
N THR A 114 1.95 -20.69 26.76
CA THR A 114 2.61 -21.21 25.57
C THR A 114 3.62 -22.32 25.88
N LEU A 115 4.52 -22.09 26.83
CA LEU A 115 5.58 -23.04 27.17
C LEU A 115 5.00 -24.30 27.84
N VAL A 116 4.03 -24.15 28.73
CA VAL A 116 3.31 -25.30 29.32
C VAL A 116 2.64 -26.12 28.21
N SER A 117 1.87 -25.46 27.34
CA SER A 117 1.15 -26.13 26.26
C SER A 117 2.09 -26.81 25.27
N GLY A 118 3.13 -26.12 24.81
CA GLY A 118 4.07 -26.68 23.83
C GLY A 118 4.97 -27.77 24.43
N SER A 119 5.34 -27.70 25.72
CA SER A 119 6.08 -28.80 26.39
C SER A 119 5.27 -30.10 26.40
N ARG A 120 3.93 -29.99 26.45
CA ARG A 120 3.03 -31.14 26.37
C ARG A 120 2.86 -31.70 24.96
N LEU A 121 3.07 -30.87 23.95
CA LEU A 121 3.12 -31.28 22.55
C LEU A 121 4.49 -31.84 22.15
N ASN A 122 5.51 -31.69 23.02
CA ASN A 122 6.88 -32.14 22.81
C ASN A 122 7.52 -31.59 21.52
N THR A 123 7.20 -30.36 21.14
CA THR A 123 7.79 -29.67 19.99
C THR A 123 7.93 -28.15 20.26
N PRO A 124 9.09 -27.52 19.97
CA PRO A 124 9.26 -26.08 20.00
C PRO A 124 8.30 -25.35 19.05
N ASP A 125 7.97 -25.95 17.90
CA ASP A 125 7.04 -25.37 16.92
C ASP A 125 5.61 -25.31 17.48
N GLY A 126 5.28 -26.25 18.38
CA GLY A 126 4.05 -26.22 19.17
C GLY A 126 3.98 -25.03 20.12
N MET A 127 5.11 -24.47 20.54
CA MET A 127 5.14 -23.31 21.45
C MET A 127 4.84 -22.02 20.67
N THR A 128 5.56 -21.78 19.57
CA THR A 128 5.35 -20.58 18.74
C THR A 128 3.95 -20.53 18.12
N SER A 129 3.42 -21.68 17.66
CA SER A 129 2.05 -21.79 17.14
C SER A 129 0.98 -21.52 18.20
N VAL A 130 1.15 -21.98 19.44
CA VAL A 130 0.23 -21.67 20.54
C VAL A 130 0.26 -20.18 20.87
N LEU A 131 1.45 -19.56 20.96
CA LEU A 131 1.54 -18.12 21.21
C LEU A 131 0.81 -17.31 20.14
N ALA A 132 1.02 -17.65 18.87
CA ALA A 132 0.32 -17.01 17.75
C ALA A 132 -1.20 -17.20 17.87
N GLY A 133 -1.67 -18.42 18.17
CA GLY A 133 -3.10 -18.71 18.34
C GLY A 133 -3.77 -17.96 19.50
N LEU A 134 -3.06 -17.77 20.62
CA LEU A 134 -3.56 -16.99 21.76
C LEU A 134 -3.79 -15.52 21.39
N LEU A 135 -2.86 -14.96 20.61
CA LEU A 135 -2.87 -13.54 20.23
C LEU A 135 -3.77 -13.26 19.01
N THR A 136 -4.15 -14.29 18.26
CA THR A 136 -4.96 -14.17 17.03
C THR A 136 -6.38 -14.75 17.12
N SER A 137 -6.76 -15.33 18.26
CA SER A 137 -8.13 -15.80 18.45
C SER A 137 -9.12 -14.63 18.40
N THR A 138 -10.21 -14.76 17.64
CA THR A 138 -11.27 -13.75 17.47
C THR A 138 -11.89 -13.31 18.80
N GLY A 139 -11.93 -14.18 19.80
CA GLY A 139 -12.38 -13.84 21.16
C GLY A 139 -11.40 -12.96 21.95
N ASN A 140 -10.11 -12.93 21.56
CA ASN A 140 -9.04 -12.20 22.24
C ASN A 140 -8.66 -10.89 21.52
N ILE A 141 -8.80 -10.81 20.18
CA ILE A 141 -8.45 -9.63 19.38
C ILE A 141 -9.44 -8.47 19.55
N ALA A 142 -10.71 -8.75 19.88
CA ALA A 142 -11.75 -7.70 19.96
C ALA A 142 -11.49 -6.61 21.02
N ILE A 143 -10.46 -6.78 21.85
CA ILE A 143 -10.19 -5.98 23.05
C ILE A 143 -8.87 -5.18 22.94
N LEU A 144 -7.98 -5.50 22.00
CA LEU A 144 -6.58 -5.04 22.02
C LEU A 144 -6.26 -4.05 20.89
N THR A 145 -5.71 -2.89 21.23
CA THR A 145 -5.21 -1.91 20.25
C THR A 145 -3.93 -2.42 19.58
N PRO A 146 -3.60 -1.98 18.35
CA PRO A 146 -2.35 -2.36 17.68
C PRO A 146 -1.09 -2.10 18.51
N ALA A 147 -1.04 -0.99 19.24
CA ALA A 147 0.09 -0.63 20.11
C ALA A 147 0.24 -1.58 21.31
N PHE A 148 -0.86 -2.03 21.90
CA PHE A 148 -0.83 -3.04 22.97
C PHE A 148 -0.31 -4.37 22.43
N SER A 149 -0.88 -4.83 21.31
CA SER A 149 -0.52 -6.11 20.70
C SER A 149 0.95 -6.15 20.28
N SER A 150 1.49 -5.07 19.71
CA SER A 150 2.92 -4.95 19.37
C SER A 150 3.81 -5.08 20.60
N ALA A 151 3.54 -4.31 21.66
CA ALA A 151 4.36 -4.33 22.87
C ALA A 151 4.32 -5.69 23.59
N VAL A 152 3.14 -6.31 23.69
CA VAL A 152 3.01 -7.65 24.29
C VAL A 152 3.77 -8.70 23.46
N LEU A 153 3.70 -8.62 22.13
CA LEU A 153 4.45 -9.51 21.24
C LEU A 153 5.97 -9.35 21.40
N GLU A 154 6.46 -8.12 21.46
CA GLU A 154 7.88 -7.82 21.67
C GLU A 154 8.38 -8.39 23.01
N TYR A 155 7.68 -8.10 24.11
CA TYR A 155 8.04 -8.65 25.43
C TYR A 155 7.93 -10.17 25.50
N ALA A 156 6.88 -10.74 24.89
CA ALA A 156 6.69 -12.18 24.85
C ALA A 156 7.81 -12.85 24.05
N ASN A 157 8.24 -12.27 22.93
CA ASN A 157 9.35 -12.80 22.14
C ASN A 157 10.66 -12.77 22.94
N THR A 158 10.99 -11.66 23.60
CA THR A 158 12.19 -11.57 24.44
C THR A 158 12.19 -12.61 25.55
N GLU A 159 11.07 -12.75 26.27
CA GLU A 159 10.96 -13.72 27.38
C GLU A 159 10.96 -15.17 26.87
N LEU A 160 10.27 -15.46 25.76
CA LEU A 160 10.24 -16.78 25.15
C LEU A 160 11.65 -17.21 24.72
N GLN A 161 12.40 -16.34 24.04
CA GLN A 161 13.79 -16.62 23.65
C GLN A 161 14.68 -16.85 24.88
N ARG A 162 14.53 -16.02 25.92
CA ARG A 162 15.29 -16.16 27.17
C ARG A 162 15.06 -17.52 27.83
N VAL A 163 13.81 -17.97 27.93
CA VAL A 163 13.49 -19.26 28.55
C VAL A 163 13.92 -20.41 27.63
N LEU A 164 13.58 -20.39 26.35
CA LEU A 164 13.91 -21.48 25.43
C LEU A 164 15.42 -21.71 25.31
N ALA A 165 16.24 -20.66 25.34
CA ALA A 165 17.70 -20.78 25.31
C ALA A 165 18.28 -21.57 26.50
N GLN A 166 17.56 -21.67 27.62
CA GLN A 166 17.98 -22.43 28.81
C GLN A 166 17.54 -23.90 28.76
N TYR A 167 16.46 -24.20 28.05
CA TYR A 167 15.80 -25.52 28.08
C TYR A 167 15.78 -26.26 26.75
N VAL A 168 16.26 -25.64 25.67
CA VAL A 168 16.40 -26.26 24.35
C VAL A 168 17.86 -26.21 23.94
N THR A 169 18.46 -27.37 23.75
CA THR A 169 19.82 -27.52 23.23
C THR A 169 19.76 -28.04 21.81
N TYR A 170 20.26 -27.26 20.85
CA TYR A 170 20.33 -27.67 19.45
C TYR A 170 21.55 -28.57 19.20
N THR A 171 21.34 -29.74 18.60
CA THR A 171 22.29 -30.85 18.41
C THR A 171 22.42 -31.30 16.94
N GLY A 172 21.78 -30.62 15.99
CA GLY A 172 21.60 -31.12 14.62
C GLY A 172 22.75 -30.90 13.64
N ALA A 173 22.67 -31.60 12.50
CA ALA A 173 23.66 -31.59 11.43
C ALA A 173 23.81 -30.24 10.69
N GLY A 174 22.96 -29.26 10.99
CA GLY A 174 23.00 -27.93 10.42
C GLY A 174 21.85 -27.67 9.44
N TYR A 175 21.67 -28.49 8.39
CA TYR A 175 20.69 -28.24 7.31
C TYR A 175 20.05 -29.52 6.74
N GLU A 176 18.79 -29.44 6.29
CA GLU A 176 18.02 -30.50 5.58
C GLU A 176 16.91 -29.86 4.74
N ALA A 177 16.39 -30.61 3.77
CA ALA A 177 15.26 -30.21 2.94
C ALA A 177 13.92 -30.41 3.67
N TYR A 178 13.17 -29.33 3.85
CA TYR A 178 11.81 -29.35 4.37
C TYR A 178 10.77 -28.98 3.32
N THR A 179 9.56 -29.45 3.54
CA THR A 179 8.40 -29.14 2.70
C THR A 179 7.25 -28.65 3.58
N GLY A 180 6.70 -27.47 3.28
CA GLY A 180 5.51 -26.94 3.95
C GLY A 180 5.28 -25.45 3.70
N THR A 181 4.10 -24.96 4.09
CA THR A 181 3.80 -23.52 4.10
C THR A 181 4.77 -22.75 5.00
N SER A 182 5.27 -23.39 6.07
CA SER A 182 6.36 -22.87 6.93
C SER A 182 7.66 -22.59 6.17
N MET A 183 7.90 -23.22 5.02
CA MET A 183 9.06 -22.98 4.16
C MET A 183 8.74 -21.97 3.04
N ALA A 184 7.48 -21.86 2.62
CA ALA A 184 7.04 -20.83 1.67
C ALA A 184 6.98 -19.43 2.31
N ALA A 185 6.46 -19.32 3.54
CA ALA A 185 6.32 -18.06 4.26
C ALA A 185 7.60 -17.22 4.40
N PRO A 186 8.78 -17.77 4.76
CA PRO A 186 10.02 -16.99 4.82
C PRO A 186 10.47 -16.47 3.45
N ASN A 187 10.18 -17.18 2.35
CA ASN A 187 10.46 -16.67 0.99
C ASN A 187 9.59 -15.45 0.67
N ILE A 188 8.30 -15.49 0.98
CA ILE A 188 7.39 -14.34 0.81
C ILE A 188 7.78 -13.18 1.73
N SER A 189 8.25 -13.48 2.94
CA SER A 189 8.74 -12.47 3.88
C SER A 189 10.00 -11.77 3.35
N GLY A 190 10.93 -12.52 2.77
CA GLY A 190 12.11 -11.94 2.09
C GLY A 190 11.72 -11.07 0.89
N PHE A 191 10.73 -11.49 0.10
CA PHE A 191 10.17 -10.68 -0.98
C PHE A 191 9.61 -9.35 -0.45
N ALA A 192 8.79 -9.40 0.60
CA ALA A 192 8.22 -8.21 1.22
C ALA A 192 9.30 -7.28 1.78
N ALA A 193 10.36 -7.83 2.39
CA ALA A 193 11.48 -7.05 2.91
C ALA A 193 12.19 -6.26 1.80
N LEU A 194 12.44 -6.88 0.65
CA LEU A 194 13.02 -6.20 -0.51
C LEU A 194 12.12 -5.08 -1.07
N LEU A 195 10.80 -5.28 -1.05
CA LEU A 195 9.87 -4.20 -1.40
C LEU A 195 9.92 -3.04 -0.42
N MET A 196 9.98 -3.33 0.89
CA MET A 196 10.09 -2.29 1.91
C MET A 196 11.43 -1.55 1.83
N GLU A 197 12.50 -2.22 1.43
CA GLU A 197 13.80 -1.60 1.17
C GLU A 197 13.76 -0.70 -0.06
N ASN A 198 13.16 -1.16 -1.17
CA ASN A 198 13.06 -0.39 -2.41
C ASN A 198 12.07 0.78 -2.31
N PHE A 199 11.00 0.63 -1.53
CA PHE A 199 9.94 1.61 -1.35
C PHE A 199 9.80 2.00 0.14
N PRO A 200 10.81 2.66 0.73
CA PRO A 200 10.88 2.91 2.17
C PRO A 200 9.78 3.86 2.69
N GLU A 201 9.13 4.60 1.79
CA GLU A 201 8.11 5.60 2.11
C GLU A 201 6.69 5.04 2.00
N TYR A 202 6.53 3.84 1.45
CA TYR A 202 5.23 3.23 1.24
C TYR A 202 4.74 2.55 2.50
N ASN A 203 3.47 2.81 2.83
CA ASN A 203 2.84 2.14 3.95
C ASN A 203 2.60 0.64 3.62
N THR A 204 2.36 -0.14 4.67
CA THR A 204 2.15 -1.58 4.54
C THR A 204 0.98 -1.93 3.60
N ALA A 205 -0.05 -1.09 3.51
CA ALA A 205 -1.21 -1.35 2.66
C ALA A 205 -0.85 -1.28 1.16
N LEU A 206 -0.07 -0.27 0.77
CA LEU A 206 0.43 -0.14 -0.60
C LEU A 206 1.48 -1.21 -0.93
N ILE A 207 2.42 -1.48 -0.01
CA ILE A 207 3.39 -2.59 -0.16
C ILE A 207 2.65 -3.92 -0.35
N SER A 208 1.56 -4.15 0.40
CA SER A 208 0.75 -5.36 0.25
C SER A 208 0.08 -5.44 -1.12
N ASP A 209 -0.47 -4.34 -1.64
CA ASP A 209 -1.07 -4.33 -2.97
C ASP A 209 -0.03 -4.55 -4.07
N ILE A 210 1.17 -3.96 -3.96
CA ILE A 210 2.29 -4.23 -4.86
C ILE A 210 2.67 -5.71 -4.81
N LEU A 211 2.84 -6.27 -3.62
CA LEU A 211 3.20 -7.67 -3.42
C LEU A 211 2.17 -8.59 -4.06
N VAL A 212 0.89 -8.50 -3.69
CA VAL A 212 -0.12 -9.44 -4.18
C VAL A 212 -0.40 -9.24 -5.67
N SER A 213 -0.54 -7.99 -6.14
CA SER A 213 -0.92 -7.73 -7.54
C SER A 213 0.19 -8.01 -8.55
N SER A 214 1.45 -8.00 -8.12
CA SER A 214 2.59 -8.38 -8.97
C SER A 214 2.69 -9.89 -9.26
N SER A 215 1.79 -10.69 -8.70
CA SER A 215 1.88 -12.14 -8.78
C SER A 215 1.53 -12.69 -10.16
N LEU A 216 2.30 -13.70 -10.56
CA LEU A 216 1.97 -14.57 -11.67
C LEU A 216 0.80 -15.45 -11.23
N ASP A 217 -0.31 -15.32 -11.95
CA ASP A 217 -1.51 -16.12 -11.76
C ASP A 217 -1.22 -17.62 -11.94
N LEU A 218 -1.72 -18.45 -11.02
CA LEU A 218 -1.47 -19.89 -10.96
C LEU A 218 -2.78 -20.66 -10.83
N ASP A 219 -2.78 -21.89 -11.32
CA ASP A 219 -3.95 -22.77 -11.34
C ASP A 219 -5.10 -22.22 -12.20
N THR A 220 -6.15 -21.68 -11.57
CA THR A 220 -7.34 -21.19 -12.27
C THR A 220 -7.12 -19.74 -12.66
N PRO A 221 -7.57 -19.29 -13.85
CA PRO A 221 -7.44 -17.89 -14.21
C PRO A 221 -8.07 -16.93 -13.19
N GLY A 222 -7.28 -15.96 -12.73
CA GLY A 222 -7.65 -14.93 -11.77
C GLY A 222 -7.36 -15.31 -10.31
N VAL A 223 -7.57 -14.34 -9.43
CA VAL A 223 -7.42 -14.55 -7.98
C VAL A 223 -8.42 -15.59 -7.52
N ASP A 224 -7.94 -16.75 -7.05
CA ASP A 224 -8.76 -17.92 -6.76
C ASP A 224 -8.58 -18.45 -5.32
N LEU A 225 -9.42 -19.41 -4.93
CA LEU A 225 -9.40 -20.00 -3.58
C LEU A 225 -8.24 -20.99 -3.37
N ARG A 226 -7.42 -21.27 -4.39
CA ARG A 226 -6.29 -22.21 -4.33
C ARG A 226 -4.97 -21.47 -4.15
N SER A 227 -4.57 -20.72 -5.17
CA SER A 227 -3.29 -20.02 -5.27
C SER A 227 -3.38 -18.56 -4.81
N GLY A 228 -4.61 -18.04 -4.59
CA GLY A 228 -4.80 -16.64 -4.25
C GLY A 228 -4.43 -15.80 -5.46
N TRP A 229 -3.54 -14.82 -5.28
CA TRP A 229 -3.01 -14.05 -6.39
C TRP A 229 -1.94 -14.79 -7.20
N GLY A 230 -1.48 -15.96 -6.74
CA GLY A 230 -0.42 -16.73 -7.37
C GLY A 230 0.98 -16.34 -6.87
N ALA A 231 2.01 -16.51 -7.69
CA ALA A 231 3.41 -16.38 -7.29
C ALA A 231 3.98 -14.96 -7.49
N PRO A 232 4.38 -14.23 -6.44
CA PRO A 232 4.91 -12.86 -6.56
C PRO A 232 6.13 -12.75 -7.50
N GLN A 233 6.15 -11.74 -8.37
CA GLN A 233 7.22 -11.52 -9.35
C GLN A 233 7.94 -10.20 -9.06
N MET A 234 9.20 -10.24 -8.62
CA MET A 234 9.92 -9.04 -8.15
C MET A 234 10.12 -8.04 -9.28
N ASN A 235 10.44 -8.50 -10.49
CA ASN A 235 10.58 -7.65 -11.67
C ASN A 235 9.28 -6.92 -12.05
N VAL A 236 8.11 -7.48 -11.71
CA VAL A 236 6.81 -6.81 -11.88
C VAL A 236 6.55 -5.87 -10.70
N ALA A 237 6.81 -6.32 -9.48
CA ALA A 237 6.56 -5.54 -8.26
C ALA A 237 7.36 -4.22 -8.20
N LEU A 238 8.62 -4.23 -8.67
CA LEU A 238 9.47 -3.04 -8.72
C LEU A 238 8.98 -1.98 -9.72
N ASN A 239 8.06 -2.34 -10.63
CA ASN A 239 7.41 -1.42 -11.58
C ASN A 239 6.12 -0.77 -11.02
N GLY A 240 5.83 -0.95 -9.73
CA GLY A 240 4.60 -0.50 -9.07
C GLY A 240 3.52 -1.60 -9.00
N PRO A 241 2.31 -1.30 -8.49
CA PRO A 241 1.21 -2.27 -8.45
C PRO A 241 0.71 -2.61 -9.86
N THR A 242 0.08 -3.77 -10.05
CA THR A 242 -0.71 -4.05 -11.27
C THR A 242 -2.21 -3.94 -11.03
N ALA A 243 -2.62 -3.89 -9.76
CA ALA A 243 -3.98 -3.65 -9.35
C ALA A 243 -4.01 -3.06 -7.94
N LEU A 244 -5.04 -2.29 -7.64
CA LEU A 244 -5.30 -1.72 -6.33
C LEU A 244 -6.61 -2.28 -5.78
N ARG A 245 -6.61 -2.70 -4.51
CA ARG A 245 -7.80 -3.24 -3.84
C ARG A 245 -8.66 -2.18 -3.18
N ASP A 246 -8.08 -1.01 -2.96
CA ASP A 246 -8.71 0.12 -2.29
C ASP A 246 -8.01 1.40 -2.75
N THR A 247 -8.47 2.55 -2.26
CA THR A 247 -7.76 3.81 -2.38
C THR A 247 -6.47 3.76 -1.55
N ARG A 248 -5.33 3.99 -2.20
CA ARG A 248 -4.00 3.96 -1.55
C ARG A 248 -3.36 5.33 -1.49
N ASP A 249 -2.86 5.67 -0.31
CA ASP A 249 -1.92 6.76 -0.12
C ASP A 249 -0.56 6.39 -0.72
N VAL A 250 -0.06 7.25 -1.61
CA VAL A 250 1.26 7.13 -2.25
C VAL A 250 2.07 8.34 -1.85
N THR A 251 2.94 8.18 -0.86
CA THR A 251 3.82 9.26 -0.39
C THR A 251 5.15 9.15 -1.12
N VAL A 252 5.55 10.24 -1.79
CA VAL A 252 6.88 10.38 -2.40
C VAL A 252 7.55 11.61 -1.81
N SER A 253 8.74 11.46 -1.22
CA SER A 253 9.45 12.53 -0.55
C SER A 253 9.92 13.64 -1.49
N VAL A 254 10.10 14.82 -0.93
CA VAL A 254 10.67 15.94 -1.66
C VAL A 254 12.04 15.57 -2.24
N GLY A 255 12.27 15.92 -3.51
CA GLY A 255 13.53 15.64 -4.19
C GLY A 255 13.67 14.22 -4.74
N THR A 256 12.67 13.35 -4.56
CA THR A 256 12.65 12.00 -5.15
C THR A 256 11.56 11.87 -6.22
N VAL A 257 11.75 10.87 -7.08
CA VAL A 257 10.83 10.52 -8.17
C VAL A 257 10.60 9.00 -8.09
N ASP A 258 9.34 8.58 -8.07
CA ASP A 258 8.99 7.17 -8.29
C ASP A 258 8.26 6.99 -9.62
N VAL A 259 8.51 5.86 -10.29
CA VAL A 259 7.99 5.56 -11.63
C VAL A 259 7.24 4.25 -11.63
N TRP A 260 5.93 4.32 -11.82
CA TRP A 260 5.09 3.14 -12.01
C TRP A 260 4.86 2.90 -13.49
N SER A 261 5.36 1.76 -13.97
CA SER A 261 5.31 1.38 -15.39
C SER A 261 4.32 0.27 -15.70
N ASN A 262 3.78 -0.40 -14.67
CA ASN A 262 2.70 -1.36 -14.82
C ASN A 262 1.38 -0.69 -15.21
N ASN A 263 0.51 -1.46 -15.88
CA ASN A 263 -0.91 -1.11 -16.02
C ASN A 263 -1.61 -1.45 -14.70
N ILE A 264 -2.37 -0.49 -14.15
CA ILE A 264 -3.01 -0.62 -12.84
C ILE A 264 -4.52 -0.70 -13.00
N GLY A 265 -5.12 -1.84 -12.63
CA GLY A 265 -6.57 -2.04 -12.63
C GLY A 265 -7.22 -2.09 -11.25
N ASP A 266 -8.54 -2.23 -11.25
CA ASP A 266 -9.26 -2.61 -10.03
C ASP A 266 -8.94 -4.07 -9.70
N ALA A 267 -8.62 -4.38 -8.44
CA ALA A 267 -8.30 -5.76 -8.07
C ALA A 267 -9.45 -6.73 -8.35
N ARG A 268 -10.70 -6.30 -8.12
CA ARG A 268 -11.89 -7.11 -8.41
C ARG A 268 -12.01 -7.58 -9.86
N ASP A 269 -11.39 -6.87 -10.81
CA ASP A 269 -11.45 -7.22 -12.23
C ASP A 269 -10.54 -8.42 -12.54
N ARG A 270 -9.67 -8.79 -11.61
CA ARG A 270 -8.82 -9.99 -11.67
C ARG A 270 -9.34 -11.16 -10.84
N TYR A 271 -10.46 -11.02 -10.14
CA TYR A 271 -10.97 -12.06 -9.23
C TYR A 271 -11.74 -13.14 -9.98
N SER A 272 -11.62 -14.39 -9.54
CA SER A 272 -12.53 -15.46 -9.95
C SER A 272 -13.97 -15.11 -9.57
N ALA A 273 -14.95 -15.77 -10.18
CA ALA A 273 -16.36 -15.52 -9.88
C ALA A 273 -16.67 -15.74 -8.38
N GLU A 274 -16.09 -16.76 -7.76
CA GLU A 274 -16.28 -17.10 -6.35
C GLU A 274 -15.67 -16.04 -5.41
N VAL A 275 -14.47 -15.55 -5.72
CA VAL A 275 -13.82 -14.50 -4.93
C VAL A 275 -14.58 -13.18 -5.10
N ARG A 276 -14.92 -12.81 -6.33
CA ARG A 276 -15.63 -11.57 -6.64
C ARG A 276 -17.01 -11.48 -5.98
N ALA A 277 -17.68 -12.62 -5.76
CA ALA A 277 -18.97 -12.66 -5.04
C ALA A 277 -18.88 -12.07 -3.62
N ASN A 278 -17.70 -12.13 -2.98
CA ASN A 278 -17.49 -11.63 -1.62
C ASN A 278 -16.68 -10.32 -1.59
N PHE A 279 -15.90 -10.03 -2.64
CA PHE A 279 -14.97 -8.90 -2.71
C PHE A 279 -15.21 -8.00 -3.94
N GLY A 280 -16.47 -7.86 -4.36
CA GLY A 280 -16.85 -7.04 -5.54
C GLY A 280 -16.63 -5.53 -5.39
N ASN A 281 -16.29 -5.07 -4.18
CA ASN A 281 -16.03 -3.67 -3.83
C ASN A 281 -14.54 -3.32 -3.76
N ASP A 282 -13.64 -4.26 -4.09
CA ASP A 282 -12.20 -4.02 -4.14
C ASP A 282 -11.84 -3.18 -5.37
N ILE A 283 -12.19 -1.90 -5.30
CA ILE A 283 -12.04 -0.87 -6.33
C ILE A 283 -10.80 -0.05 -5.97
N GLY A 284 -9.90 0.09 -6.95
CA GLY A 284 -8.63 0.76 -6.76
C GLY A 284 -8.74 2.27 -6.86
N GLY A 285 -8.03 3.01 -6.01
CA GLY A 285 -7.91 4.47 -6.10
C GLY A 285 -6.54 4.95 -5.65
N LEU A 286 -6.22 6.22 -5.90
CA LEU A 286 -4.89 6.75 -5.61
C LEU A 286 -4.96 8.12 -4.94
N VAL A 287 -4.20 8.31 -3.87
CA VAL A 287 -3.98 9.62 -3.23
C VAL A 287 -2.49 9.91 -3.23
N LYS A 288 -2.04 10.79 -4.13
CA LYS A 288 -0.65 11.22 -4.22
C LYS A 288 -0.37 12.26 -3.13
N LYS A 289 0.58 11.93 -2.26
CA LYS A 289 1.06 12.73 -1.12
C LYS A 289 2.57 12.93 -1.20
N GLY A 290 3.11 13.73 -0.26
CA GLY A 290 4.53 14.06 -0.21
C GLY A 290 4.97 15.03 -1.31
N GLY A 291 6.12 15.67 -1.14
CA GLY A 291 6.60 16.73 -2.03
C GLY A 291 7.26 16.27 -3.34
N GLY A 292 7.48 14.96 -3.52
CA GLY A 292 8.13 14.39 -4.70
C GLY A 292 7.19 14.14 -5.87
N GLU A 293 7.72 13.47 -6.89
CA GLU A 293 7.01 13.14 -8.13
C GLU A 293 6.64 11.66 -8.19
N LEU A 294 5.39 11.36 -8.55
CA LEU A 294 4.97 10.02 -8.98
C LEU A 294 4.67 10.07 -10.48
N ILE A 295 5.30 9.19 -11.26
CA ILE A 295 5.07 9.07 -12.70
C ILE A 295 4.26 7.80 -12.99
N LEU A 296 3.08 7.96 -13.60
CA LEU A 296 2.27 6.86 -14.11
C LEU A 296 2.47 6.71 -15.62
N ARG A 297 3.14 5.63 -16.05
CA ARG A 297 3.42 5.36 -17.48
C ARG A 297 2.49 4.32 -18.10
N GLY A 298 1.91 3.43 -17.29
CA GLY A 298 1.01 2.39 -17.78
C GLY A 298 -0.36 2.90 -18.24
N ALA A 299 -1.11 2.03 -18.89
CA ALA A 299 -2.54 2.21 -19.12
C ALA A 299 -3.28 1.85 -17.83
N ASN A 300 -3.58 2.84 -17.01
CA ASN A 300 -4.26 2.65 -15.73
C ASN A 300 -5.78 2.67 -15.93
N ASP A 301 -6.43 1.61 -15.48
CA ASP A 301 -7.85 1.36 -15.66
C ASP A 301 -8.59 1.11 -14.35
N TYR A 302 -7.96 1.34 -13.18
CA TYR A 302 -8.66 1.44 -11.91
C TYR A 302 -9.73 2.55 -11.94
N SER A 303 -10.83 2.35 -11.21
CA SER A 303 -12.01 3.21 -11.30
C SER A 303 -12.34 4.05 -10.08
N GLY A 304 -11.67 3.80 -8.95
CA GLY A 304 -11.67 4.70 -7.82
C GLY A 304 -10.89 5.98 -8.13
N VAL A 305 -11.20 7.05 -7.41
CA VAL A 305 -10.71 8.40 -7.71
C VAL A 305 -9.20 8.53 -7.54
N THR A 306 -8.61 9.45 -8.32
CA THR A 306 -7.22 9.88 -8.18
C THR A 306 -7.18 11.27 -7.60
N ARG A 307 -6.59 11.43 -6.41
CA ARG A 307 -6.45 12.71 -5.71
C ARG A 307 -4.98 13.08 -5.61
N VAL A 308 -4.63 14.30 -6.00
CA VAL A 308 -3.28 14.84 -5.84
C VAL A 308 -3.32 15.84 -4.71
N GLU A 309 -2.82 15.45 -3.54
CA GLU A 309 -2.80 16.27 -2.32
C GLU A 309 -1.41 16.82 -2.00
N GLY A 310 -0.37 16.43 -2.75
CA GLY A 310 0.98 16.94 -2.57
C GLY A 310 1.94 16.53 -3.67
N GLY A 311 2.86 17.43 -4.00
CA GLY A 311 3.91 17.20 -4.99
C GLY A 311 3.34 17.08 -6.40
N LEU A 312 4.04 16.36 -7.27
CA LEU A 312 3.68 16.19 -8.67
C LEU A 312 3.17 14.77 -8.95
N LEU A 313 2.02 14.66 -9.61
CA LEU A 313 1.58 13.46 -10.31
C LEU A 313 1.77 13.68 -11.83
N THR A 314 2.71 12.97 -12.44
CA THR A 314 2.92 13.00 -13.89
C THR A 314 2.22 11.81 -14.52
N VAL A 315 1.24 12.07 -15.39
CA VAL A 315 0.54 11.02 -16.14
C VAL A 315 1.05 11.01 -17.57
N ASN A 316 1.86 10.00 -17.90
CA ASN A 316 2.39 9.78 -19.25
C ASN A 316 1.76 8.58 -19.96
N GLY A 317 1.06 7.73 -19.21
CA GLY A 317 0.18 6.71 -19.76
C GLY A 317 -1.25 7.19 -19.85
N SER A 318 -2.18 6.42 -19.30
CA SER A 318 -3.60 6.79 -19.29
C SER A 318 -4.27 6.54 -17.93
N LEU A 319 -5.33 7.30 -17.66
CA LEU A 319 -6.19 7.20 -16.49
C LEU A 319 -7.64 7.45 -16.92
N LEU A 320 -8.23 6.49 -17.63
CA LEU A 320 -9.48 6.70 -18.39
C LEU A 320 -10.74 6.20 -17.69
N ARG A 321 -10.59 5.56 -16.54
CA ARG A 321 -11.70 5.08 -15.70
C ARG A 321 -11.76 5.77 -14.33
N SER A 322 -10.79 6.61 -14.01
CA SER A 322 -10.70 7.35 -12.75
C SER A 322 -10.78 8.86 -12.99
N ASN A 323 -11.56 9.54 -12.16
CA ASN A 323 -11.61 10.99 -12.14
C ASN A 323 -10.42 11.53 -11.34
N ALA A 324 -9.72 12.52 -11.90
CA ALA A 324 -8.60 13.19 -11.25
C ALA A 324 -9.04 14.49 -10.57
N THR A 325 -8.61 14.68 -9.32
CA THR A 325 -8.77 15.93 -8.57
C THR A 325 -7.42 16.39 -8.03
N VAL A 326 -7.09 17.66 -8.26
CA VAL A 326 -5.85 18.28 -7.76
C VAL A 326 -6.22 19.24 -6.64
N GLY A 327 -5.83 18.88 -5.42
CA GLY A 327 -6.07 19.66 -4.21
C GLY A 327 -4.99 20.71 -3.96
N GLN A 328 -5.13 21.40 -2.82
CA GLN A 328 -4.15 22.36 -2.33
C GLN A 328 -2.76 21.71 -2.27
N VAL A 329 -1.73 22.40 -2.77
CA VAL A 329 -0.32 21.96 -2.89
C VAL A 329 -0.07 20.73 -3.78
N GLY A 330 -1.08 20.26 -4.51
CA GLY A 330 -0.92 19.25 -5.55
C GLY A 330 -0.67 19.86 -6.93
N MET A 331 0.10 19.15 -7.75
CA MET A 331 0.30 19.45 -9.16
C MET A 331 0.06 18.19 -9.99
N ILE A 332 -0.68 18.29 -11.09
CA ILE A 332 -0.79 17.23 -12.09
C ILE A 332 -0.20 17.70 -13.43
N GLY A 333 0.54 16.82 -14.09
CA GLY A 333 1.13 17.09 -15.40
C GLY A 333 1.27 15.83 -16.24
N GLY A 334 2.19 15.88 -17.19
CA GLY A 334 2.47 14.79 -18.11
C GLY A 334 1.95 15.01 -19.53
N THR A 335 2.17 14.00 -20.35
CA THR A 335 1.80 13.98 -21.78
C THR A 335 0.69 12.97 -22.11
N GLY A 336 0.13 12.34 -21.08
CA GLY A 336 -0.82 11.25 -21.18
C GLY A 336 -2.27 11.70 -21.30
N ARG A 337 -3.18 10.77 -20.98
CA ARG A 337 -4.63 10.94 -21.14
C ARG A 337 -5.41 10.69 -19.84
N LEU A 338 -6.21 11.66 -19.42
CA LEU A 338 -7.08 11.59 -18.23
C LEU A 338 -8.54 11.45 -18.65
N LEU A 339 -9.40 10.87 -17.81
CA LEU A 339 -10.85 10.85 -18.04
C LEU A 339 -11.43 12.26 -17.85
N ASN A 340 -11.51 12.71 -16.60
CA ASN A 340 -11.93 14.06 -16.21
C ASN A 340 -10.89 14.63 -15.24
N LEU A 341 -10.77 15.96 -15.22
CA LEU A 341 -9.84 16.66 -14.34
C LEU A 341 -10.51 17.84 -13.65
N THR A 342 -10.43 17.90 -12.33
CA THR A 342 -10.81 19.09 -11.56
C THR A 342 -9.60 19.64 -10.81
N ALA A 343 -9.28 20.90 -11.04
CA ALA A 343 -8.30 21.64 -10.26
C ALA A 343 -9.04 22.45 -9.18
N GLU A 344 -8.87 22.05 -7.92
CA GLU A 344 -9.42 22.74 -6.76
C GLU A 344 -8.57 23.96 -6.39
N SER A 345 -9.00 24.73 -5.39
CA SER A 345 -8.22 25.86 -4.88
C SER A 345 -6.80 25.43 -4.46
N GLY A 346 -5.80 26.11 -5.01
CA GLY A 346 -4.38 25.78 -4.79
C GLY A 346 -3.85 24.61 -5.61
N GLY A 347 -4.70 23.93 -6.39
CA GLY A 347 -4.29 22.86 -7.29
C GLY A 347 -3.73 23.40 -8.61
N VAL A 348 -2.68 22.76 -9.11
CA VAL A 348 -1.97 23.18 -10.33
C VAL A 348 -2.11 22.12 -11.42
N VAL A 349 -2.50 22.54 -12.62
CA VAL A 349 -2.43 21.73 -13.85
C VAL A 349 -1.27 22.24 -14.69
N ALA A 350 -0.31 21.38 -15.01
CA ALA A 350 0.90 21.73 -15.76
C ALA A 350 1.14 20.70 -16.88
N PRO A 351 0.55 20.91 -18.07
CA PRO A 351 0.76 20.01 -19.20
C PRO A 351 2.24 19.90 -19.58
N GLY A 352 2.66 18.72 -20.06
CA GLY A 352 4.06 18.40 -20.28
C GLY A 352 4.74 17.77 -19.07
N ASP A 353 5.94 17.24 -19.27
CA ASP A 353 6.77 16.65 -18.23
C ASP A 353 8.23 17.11 -18.35
N ALA A 354 9.12 16.58 -17.51
CA ALA A 354 10.54 16.94 -17.54
C ALA A 354 11.23 16.64 -18.89
N ALA A 355 10.81 15.58 -19.60
CA ALA A 355 11.39 15.19 -20.88
C ALA A 355 10.78 15.92 -22.08
N ASN A 356 9.51 16.30 -21.97
CA ASN A 356 8.68 16.94 -22.98
C ASN A 356 7.97 18.15 -22.34
N PRO A 357 8.72 19.21 -21.96
CA PRO A 357 8.16 20.34 -21.22
C PRO A 357 7.11 21.12 -22.00
N PHE A 358 7.07 20.99 -23.33
CA PHE A 358 6.07 21.60 -24.21
C PHE A 358 5.00 20.60 -24.66
N GLY A 359 4.89 19.47 -23.95
CA GLY A 359 3.96 18.40 -24.29
C GLY A 359 2.49 18.76 -24.01
N THR A 360 1.61 17.94 -24.55
CA THR A 360 0.16 18.07 -24.42
C THR A 360 -0.36 17.13 -23.36
N LEU A 361 -1.12 17.62 -22.40
CA LEU A 361 -1.93 16.77 -21.52
C LEU A 361 -3.34 16.69 -22.10
N THR A 362 -3.84 15.48 -22.29
CA THR A 362 -5.15 15.24 -22.92
C THR A 362 -6.20 14.85 -21.88
N ILE A 363 -7.34 15.53 -21.88
CA ILE A 363 -8.51 15.21 -21.07
C ILE A 363 -9.57 14.63 -22.00
N ALA A 364 -10.03 13.41 -21.76
CA ALA A 364 -10.99 12.71 -22.59
C ALA A 364 -12.41 13.30 -22.49
N GLY A 365 -12.80 13.65 -21.27
CA GLY A 365 -14.04 14.32 -20.92
C GLY A 365 -13.76 15.76 -20.53
N ASP A 366 -14.26 16.15 -19.36
CA ASP A 366 -14.33 17.55 -18.95
C ASP A 366 -13.15 17.97 -18.09
N VAL A 367 -12.77 19.25 -18.20
CA VAL A 367 -11.86 19.91 -17.26
C VAL A 367 -12.56 21.04 -16.53
N ASN A 368 -12.34 21.13 -15.22
CA ASN A 368 -12.93 22.16 -14.37
C ASN A 368 -11.85 22.87 -13.54
N PHE A 369 -11.76 24.19 -13.68
CA PHE A 369 -10.89 25.06 -12.89
C PHE A 369 -11.70 25.82 -11.86
N LYS A 370 -11.49 25.50 -10.58
CA LYS A 370 -12.13 26.18 -9.46
C LYS A 370 -11.44 27.51 -9.13
N PRO A 371 -12.10 28.45 -8.41
CA PRO A 371 -11.45 29.64 -7.90
C PRO A 371 -10.18 29.28 -7.11
N GLY A 372 -9.10 30.02 -7.36
CA GLY A 372 -7.80 29.78 -6.72
C GLY A 372 -6.96 28.63 -7.29
N SER A 373 -7.42 27.93 -8.34
CA SER A 373 -6.62 26.95 -9.08
C SER A 373 -5.65 27.62 -10.07
N PHE A 374 -4.70 26.85 -10.60
CA PHE A 374 -3.70 27.34 -11.55
C PHE A 374 -3.57 26.44 -12.78
N LEU A 375 -3.39 27.05 -13.95
CA LEU A 375 -2.89 26.41 -15.17
C LEU A 375 -1.49 26.94 -15.46
N TRP A 376 -0.48 26.07 -15.44
CA TRP A 376 0.89 26.42 -15.81
C TRP A 376 1.16 26.06 -17.26
N VAL A 377 1.67 27.02 -18.01
CA VAL A 377 1.99 26.86 -19.44
C VAL A 377 3.48 27.07 -19.60
N ARG A 378 4.21 26.02 -19.97
CA ARG A 378 5.61 26.11 -20.41
C ARG A 378 5.64 26.60 -21.86
N SER A 379 6.55 27.51 -22.18
CA SER A 379 6.72 27.97 -23.55
C SER A 379 8.16 28.30 -23.86
N SER A 380 8.62 27.85 -25.02
CA SER A 380 9.87 28.31 -25.61
C SER A 380 9.73 29.78 -26.02
N VAL A 381 10.86 30.45 -26.22
CA VAL A 381 10.90 31.83 -26.71
C VAL A 381 9.96 32.01 -27.92
N ASN A 382 9.16 33.07 -27.87
CA ASN A 382 8.19 33.46 -28.91
C ASN A 382 7.01 32.50 -29.15
N GLY A 383 6.82 31.47 -28.33
CA GLY A 383 5.72 30.52 -28.50
C GLY A 383 5.93 29.52 -29.65
N ALA A 384 7.17 29.29 -30.08
CA ALA A 384 7.48 28.30 -31.12
C ALA A 384 7.09 26.87 -30.70
N ALA A 385 7.27 26.54 -29.43
CA ALA A 385 6.74 25.36 -28.76
C ALA A 385 6.13 25.79 -27.42
N TYR A 386 5.04 25.14 -27.01
CA TYR A 386 4.39 25.39 -25.74
C TYR A 386 3.52 24.21 -25.32
N SER A 387 3.39 24.02 -24.00
CA SER A 387 2.50 23.03 -23.42
C SER A 387 1.04 23.51 -23.49
N TRP A 388 0.09 22.60 -23.67
CA TRP A 388 -1.33 22.97 -23.73
C TRP A 388 -2.24 21.82 -23.30
N LEU A 389 -3.52 22.15 -23.06
CA LEU A 389 -4.57 21.19 -22.73
C LEU A 389 -5.44 20.87 -23.95
N ALA A 390 -5.48 19.60 -24.33
CA ALA A 390 -6.44 19.07 -25.29
C ALA A 390 -7.63 18.48 -24.54
N VAL A 391 -8.83 19.02 -24.73
CA VAL A 391 -10.02 18.63 -23.96
C VAL A 391 -11.09 18.06 -24.92
N GLY A 392 -11.48 16.81 -24.67
CA GLY A 392 -12.48 16.08 -25.45
C GLY A 392 -13.93 16.33 -25.02
N GLY A 393 -14.13 16.98 -23.88
CA GLY A 393 -15.41 17.48 -23.38
C GLY A 393 -15.45 19.00 -23.25
N ALA A 394 -16.16 19.49 -22.24
CA ALA A 394 -16.28 20.90 -21.90
C ALA A 394 -15.14 21.38 -21.00
N THR A 395 -14.80 22.66 -21.13
CA THR A 395 -13.92 23.37 -20.19
C THR A 395 -14.75 24.35 -19.37
N ARG A 396 -14.79 24.15 -18.05
CA ARG A 396 -15.45 25.05 -17.11
C ARG A 396 -14.40 25.82 -16.31
N ILE A 397 -14.45 27.14 -16.37
CA ILE A 397 -13.52 28.03 -15.68
C ILE A 397 -14.31 28.90 -14.72
N GLU A 398 -14.36 28.49 -13.45
CA GLU A 398 -15.05 29.21 -12.38
C GLU A 398 -14.15 30.29 -11.76
N GLY A 399 -12.86 30.32 -12.12
CA GLY A 399 -11.86 31.28 -11.69
C GLY A 399 -10.45 30.71 -11.90
N GLY A 400 -9.50 31.14 -11.07
CA GLY A 400 -8.12 30.66 -11.11
C GLY A 400 -7.20 31.52 -11.97
N GLN A 401 -5.94 31.12 -12.14
CA GLN A 401 -4.94 31.91 -12.86
C GLN A 401 -4.14 31.07 -13.86
N VAL A 402 -3.77 31.69 -14.98
CA VAL A 402 -2.80 31.12 -15.92
C VAL A 402 -1.41 31.67 -15.60
N ILE A 403 -0.42 30.79 -15.46
CA ILE A 403 0.98 31.17 -15.24
C ILE A 403 1.80 30.73 -16.45
N LEU A 404 2.33 31.69 -17.19
CA LEU A 404 3.28 31.46 -18.28
C LEU A 404 4.70 31.30 -17.72
N LYS A 405 5.21 30.07 -17.80
CA LYS A 405 6.59 29.68 -17.50
C LYS A 405 7.42 29.73 -18.79
N ALA A 406 7.80 30.94 -19.15
CA ALA A 406 8.59 31.27 -20.33
C ALA A 406 10.07 30.89 -20.18
N ASP A 407 10.65 30.34 -21.23
CA ASP A 407 12.10 30.20 -21.32
C ASP A 407 12.79 31.57 -21.51
N ASN A 408 14.02 31.67 -21.03
CA ASN A 408 14.83 32.88 -21.14
C ASN A 408 15.15 33.18 -22.61
N GLY A 409 15.00 34.45 -23.02
CA GLY A 409 15.36 34.91 -24.35
C GLY A 409 14.68 36.22 -24.73
N GLU A 410 14.85 36.64 -25.99
CA GLU A 410 14.19 37.82 -26.54
C GLU A 410 12.77 37.49 -26.99
N TRP A 411 11.79 38.05 -26.28
CA TRP A 411 10.38 37.82 -26.55
C TRP A 411 9.78 38.93 -27.43
N ASN A 412 9.17 38.51 -28.53
CA ASN A 412 8.38 39.34 -29.40
C ASN A 412 7.08 39.73 -28.72
N LEU A 413 6.66 40.96 -28.97
CA LEU A 413 5.32 41.39 -28.63
C LEU A 413 4.32 40.60 -29.50
N ARG A 414 3.21 40.18 -28.88
CA ARG A 414 2.09 39.48 -29.51
C ARG A 414 2.34 38.02 -29.91
N SER A 415 3.30 37.33 -29.29
CA SER A 415 3.34 35.86 -29.37
C SER A 415 2.02 35.28 -28.85
N GLN A 416 1.39 34.43 -29.66
CA GLN A 416 0.10 33.80 -29.36
C GLN A 416 0.27 32.30 -29.17
N MET A 417 -0.40 31.75 -28.15
CA MET A 417 -0.38 30.33 -27.82
C MET A 417 -1.80 29.87 -27.52
N ASN A 418 -2.24 28.78 -28.15
CA ASN A 418 -3.53 28.18 -27.82
C ASN A 418 -3.37 27.24 -26.62
N ILE A 419 -3.65 27.73 -25.43
CA ILE A 419 -3.31 27.02 -24.18
C ILE A 419 -4.37 26.00 -23.76
N ILE A 420 -5.59 26.14 -24.26
CA ILE A 420 -6.68 25.17 -24.10
C ILE A 420 -7.43 25.08 -25.43
N GLN A 421 -7.63 23.87 -25.93
CA GLN A 421 -8.55 23.59 -27.03
C GLN A 421 -9.54 22.51 -26.59
N SER A 422 -10.83 22.82 -26.64
CA SER A 422 -11.93 21.93 -26.30
C SER A 422 -12.75 21.57 -27.53
N THR A 423 -13.26 20.35 -27.61
CA THR A 423 -14.34 19.97 -28.53
C THR A 423 -15.70 20.47 -28.04
N GLY A 424 -15.91 20.49 -26.72
CA GLY A 424 -17.06 21.10 -26.07
C GLY A 424 -16.89 22.59 -25.79
N PRO A 425 -17.91 23.23 -25.18
CA PRO A 425 -17.87 24.66 -24.89
C PRO A 425 -16.84 25.02 -23.81
N VAL A 426 -16.21 26.17 -23.96
CA VAL A 426 -15.48 26.86 -22.90
C VAL A 426 -16.43 27.84 -22.21
N THR A 427 -16.60 27.70 -20.91
CA THR A 427 -17.50 28.57 -20.11
C THR A 427 -16.75 29.22 -18.95
N GLY A 428 -17.05 30.51 -18.72
CA GLY A 428 -16.36 31.33 -17.72
C GLY A 428 -14.97 31.78 -18.15
N THR A 429 -14.21 32.35 -17.23
CA THR A 429 -12.89 32.95 -17.50
C THR A 429 -11.95 32.79 -16.31
N PHE A 430 -10.65 32.72 -16.57
CA PHE A 430 -9.65 32.80 -15.51
C PHE A 430 -9.67 34.21 -14.92
N SER A 431 -9.38 34.32 -13.62
CA SER A 431 -9.29 35.60 -12.90
C SER A 431 -8.12 36.47 -13.36
N GLY A 432 -7.13 35.88 -14.04
CA GLY A 432 -6.03 36.60 -14.64
C GLY A 432 -4.94 35.68 -15.19
N ALA A 433 -3.90 36.29 -15.72
CA ALA A 433 -2.69 35.58 -16.15
C ALA A 433 -1.43 36.34 -15.70
N GLN A 434 -0.37 35.59 -15.43
CA GLN A 434 0.94 36.11 -15.01
C GLN A 434 2.06 35.42 -15.77
N SER A 435 3.22 36.04 -15.84
CA SER A 435 4.43 35.42 -16.40
C SER A 435 5.66 35.80 -15.61
N ASP A 436 6.72 35.01 -15.74
CA ASP A 436 8.02 35.29 -15.14
C ASP A 436 8.85 36.27 -16.00
N LEU A 437 8.29 36.83 -17.09
CA LEU A 437 8.97 37.76 -17.99
C LEU A 437 9.00 39.19 -17.43
N ALA A 438 10.15 39.84 -17.57
CA ALA A 438 10.26 41.27 -17.29
C ALA A 438 9.50 42.07 -18.34
N PHE A 439 8.66 43.01 -17.91
CA PHE A 439 7.92 43.95 -18.76
C PHE A 439 6.92 43.34 -19.74
N LEU A 440 6.58 42.05 -19.61
CA LEU A 440 5.59 41.39 -20.45
C LEU A 440 4.49 40.72 -19.61
N ALA A 441 3.23 40.95 -19.99
CA ALA A 441 2.05 40.41 -19.34
C ALA A 441 1.28 39.54 -20.34
N PRO A 442 0.89 38.33 -19.94
CA PRO A 442 -0.04 37.54 -20.72
C PRO A 442 -1.46 38.12 -20.62
N VAL A 443 -2.13 38.19 -21.76
CA VAL A 443 -3.57 38.50 -21.88
C VAL A 443 -4.28 37.30 -22.45
N LEU A 444 -5.42 36.95 -21.88
CA LEU A 444 -6.23 35.82 -22.30
C LEU A 444 -7.38 36.27 -23.18
N THR A 445 -7.60 35.57 -24.29
CA THR A 445 -8.80 35.70 -25.12
C THR A 445 -9.52 34.37 -25.19
N TYR A 446 -10.85 34.44 -25.29
CA TYR A 446 -11.74 33.28 -25.21
C TYR A 446 -12.54 33.16 -26.49
N SER A 447 -12.70 31.94 -26.98
CA SER A 447 -13.65 31.59 -28.03
C SER A 447 -14.66 30.57 -27.49
N ALA A 448 -15.58 30.11 -28.34
CA ALA A 448 -16.53 29.06 -27.96
C ALA A 448 -15.84 27.78 -27.48
N ASN A 449 -14.61 27.52 -27.95
CA ASN A 449 -13.94 26.23 -27.83
C ASN A 449 -12.47 26.33 -27.43
N GLY A 450 -11.95 27.53 -27.11
CA GLY A 450 -10.54 27.67 -26.80
C GLY A 450 -10.19 28.88 -25.96
N VAL A 451 -8.99 28.82 -25.38
CA VAL A 451 -8.35 29.90 -24.62
C VAL A 451 -6.99 30.17 -25.24
N VAL A 452 -6.78 31.40 -25.70
CA VAL A 452 -5.52 31.85 -26.29
C VAL A 452 -4.83 32.81 -25.34
N LEU A 453 -3.55 32.57 -25.10
CA LEU A 453 -2.66 33.48 -24.38
C LEU A 453 -1.88 34.31 -25.38
N THR A 454 -1.89 35.64 -25.21
CA THR A 454 -1.08 36.58 -26.00
C THR A 454 -0.16 37.37 -25.09
N VAL A 455 1.14 37.38 -25.38
CA VAL A 455 2.13 38.17 -24.62
C VAL A 455 2.10 39.63 -25.09
N ARG A 456 1.98 40.60 -24.16
CA ARG A 456 1.97 42.05 -24.44
C ARG A 456 2.92 42.78 -23.50
N ARG A 457 3.30 44.02 -23.83
CA ARG A 457 4.08 44.87 -22.93
C ARG A 457 3.26 45.20 -21.68
N ASN A 458 3.88 45.10 -20.50
CA ASN A 458 3.35 45.68 -19.27
C ASN A 458 3.36 47.19 -19.50
N ASP A 459 2.19 47.80 -19.55
CA ASP A 459 2.12 49.25 -19.62
C ASP A 459 2.88 49.81 -18.40
N VAL A 460 3.92 50.61 -18.67
CA VAL A 460 4.62 51.36 -17.63
C VAL A 460 3.63 52.43 -17.22
N THR A 461 3.06 52.30 -16.01
CA THR A 461 2.26 53.36 -15.39
C THR A 461 3.05 54.65 -15.29
#